data_AF-A0A6M8V0J5-F1
#
_entry.id   AF-A0A6M8V0J5-F1
#
_cell.length_a   1.000
_cell.length_b   1.000
_cell.length_c   1.000
_cell.angle_alpha   90.00
_cell.angle_beta   90.00
_cell.angle_gamma   90.00
#
_symmetry.space_group_name_H-M   'P 1'
#
loop_
_entity.id
_entity.type
_entity.pdbx_description
1 polymer ?
#
loop_
_entity_poly.entity_id
_entity_poly.type
_entity_poly.pdbx_seq_one_letter_code
_entity_poly.pdbx_strand_id
1 'polypeptide(L)'
;MEITNNEPIYPIRTAAKLLNISVHTLRMYEKENLIIPFKKSSSHRLYSQSDIKRIECIRSAINDSKISISGIKTIYSMMPCWEIISCSKEDRSRCSAYLTHSGPCWSMKGEATVCASKDCRNCSVYKDYGECESIKNFIRNKLMGRE
;
A
#
# COMPACT_ATOMS: atom_id res chain seq x y z
N MET A 1 -19.64 7.83 -17.79
CA MET A 1 -18.90 8.08 -16.54
C MET A 1 -17.71 7.14 -16.55
N GLU A 2 -16.49 7.67 -16.59
CA GLU A 2 -15.29 6.85 -16.62
C GLU A 2 -14.92 6.42 -15.20
N ILE A 3 -14.83 5.11 -14.97
CA ILE A 3 -14.41 4.53 -13.69
C ILE A 3 -12.89 4.59 -13.63
N THR A 4 -12.34 5.28 -12.64
CA THR A 4 -10.88 5.34 -12.46
C THR A 4 -10.33 4.09 -11.78
N ASN A 5 -9.06 3.73 -12.01
CA ASN A 5 -8.45 2.55 -11.38
C ASN A 5 -8.47 2.58 -9.85
N ASN A 6 -8.54 3.76 -9.24
CA ASN A 6 -8.55 3.94 -7.79
C ASN A 6 -9.95 3.97 -7.18
N GLU A 7 -11.00 4.00 -8.01
CA GLU A 7 -12.37 4.03 -7.53
C GLU A 7 -12.77 2.66 -6.94
N PRO A 8 -13.16 2.59 -5.66
CA PRO A 8 -13.51 1.33 -5.00
C PRO A 8 -14.92 0.88 -5.38
N ILE A 9 -15.02 -0.06 -6.33
CA ILE A 9 -16.30 -0.56 -6.83
C ILE A 9 -16.52 -2.05 -6.60
N TYR A 10 -15.47 -2.82 -6.29
CA TYR A 10 -15.57 -4.27 -6.14
C TYR A 10 -15.88 -4.66 -4.69
N PRO A 11 -17.03 -5.30 -4.39
CA PRO A 11 -17.26 -5.90 -3.09
C PRO A 11 -16.26 -7.02 -2.80
N ILE A 12 -16.01 -7.31 -1.52
CA ILE A 12 -15.02 -8.32 -1.10
C ILE A 12 -15.17 -9.69 -1.77
N ARG A 13 -16.40 -10.15 -2.00
CA ARG A 13 -16.65 -11.42 -2.69
C ARG A 13 -16.24 -11.36 -4.16
N THR A 14 -16.54 -10.25 -4.83
CA THR A 14 -16.14 -10.00 -6.22
C THR A 14 -14.63 -9.87 -6.34
N ALA A 15 -14.00 -9.09 -5.47
CA ALA A 15 -12.54 -8.94 -5.44
C ALA A 15 -11.84 -10.30 -5.22
N ALA A 16 -12.31 -11.10 -4.26
CA ALA A 16 -11.78 -12.44 -4.01
C ALA A 16 -11.94 -13.37 -5.23
N LYS A 17 -13.07 -13.30 -5.93
CA LYS A 17 -13.31 -14.05 -7.18
C LYS A 17 -12.35 -13.62 -8.30
N LEU A 18 -12.17 -12.31 -8.52
CA LEU A 18 -11.24 -11.77 -9.53
C LEU A 18 -9.80 -12.23 -9.28
N LEU A 19 -9.38 -12.23 -8.02
CA LEU A 19 -8.04 -12.64 -7.58
C LEU A 19 -7.84 -14.15 -7.49
N ASN A 20 -8.91 -14.93 -7.71
CA ASN A 20 -8.96 -16.37 -7.48
C ASN A 20 -8.42 -16.76 -6.08
N ILE A 21 -8.98 -16.14 -5.04
CA ILE A 21 -8.67 -16.40 -3.63
C ILE A 21 -9.92 -16.55 -2.78
N SER A 22 -9.75 -17.11 -1.58
CA SER A 22 -10.81 -17.06 -0.58
C SER A 22 -10.96 -15.64 0.00
N VAL A 23 -12.19 -15.31 0.43
CA VAL A 23 -12.45 -14.09 1.22
C VAL A 23 -11.61 -14.05 2.50
N HIS A 24 -11.30 -15.21 3.09
CA HIS A 24 -10.44 -15.31 4.26
C HIS A 24 -9.02 -14.86 3.96
N THR A 25 -8.44 -15.29 2.84
CA THR A 25 -7.11 -14.86 2.38
C THR A 25 -7.07 -13.35 2.13
N LEU A 26 -8.09 -12.78 1.50
CA LEU A 26 -8.17 -11.32 1.29
C LEU A 26 -8.20 -10.55 2.62
N ARG A 27 -9.00 -11.02 3.59
CA ARG A 27 -9.03 -10.45 4.95
C ARG A 27 -7.71 -10.62 5.70
N MET A 28 -6.97 -11.70 5.45
CA MET A 28 -5.64 -11.88 6.01
C MET A 28 -4.69 -10.79 5.51
N TYR A 29 -4.69 -10.48 4.21
CA TYR A 29 -3.88 -9.37 3.68
C TYR A 29 -4.28 -7.99 4.27
N GLU A 30 -5.56 -7.75 4.54
CA GLU A 30 -6.00 -6.56 5.28
C GLU A 30 -5.48 -6.52 6.71
N LYS A 31 -5.62 -7.63 7.43
CA LYS A 31 -5.18 -7.77 8.83
C LYS A 31 -3.67 -7.55 8.94
N GLU A 32 -2.93 -8.01 7.95
CA GLU A 32 -1.49 -7.81 7.84
C GLU A 32 -1.11 -6.41 7.34
N ASN A 33 -2.06 -5.47 7.17
CA ASN A 33 -1.83 -4.11 6.68
C ASN A 33 -1.13 -4.04 5.31
N LEU A 34 -1.23 -5.10 4.49
CA LEU A 34 -0.74 -5.05 3.11
C LEU A 34 -1.71 -4.29 2.20
N ILE A 35 -3.00 -4.30 2.55
CA ILE A 35 -4.10 -3.63 1.84
C ILE A 35 -4.94 -2.85 2.85
N ILE A 36 -5.37 -1.64 2.49
CA ILE A 36 -6.34 -0.84 3.25
C ILE A 36 -7.65 -0.86 2.47
N PRO A 37 -8.72 -1.56 2.89
CA PRO A 37 -9.97 -1.56 2.14
C PRO A 37 -10.70 -0.22 2.26
N PHE A 38 -11.53 0.13 1.26
CA PHE A 38 -12.54 1.17 1.45
C PHE A 38 -13.69 0.60 2.27
N LYS A 39 -14.10 1.30 3.33
CA LYS A 39 -15.28 0.92 4.12
C LYS A 39 -16.39 1.93 3.86
N LYS A 40 -17.52 1.46 3.31
CA LYS A 40 -18.75 2.25 3.25
C LYS A 40 -19.30 2.52 4.66
N SER A 41 -20.20 3.50 4.79
CA SER A 41 -20.96 3.77 6.01
C SER A 41 -21.70 2.52 6.52
N SER A 42 -22.14 1.63 5.62
CA SER A 42 -22.74 0.33 5.94
C SER A 42 -21.74 -0.75 6.37
N SER A 43 -20.47 -0.40 6.64
CA SER A 43 -19.36 -1.34 6.95
C SER A 43 -18.97 -2.31 5.82
N HIS A 44 -19.57 -2.17 4.64
CA HIS A 44 -19.22 -2.97 3.46
C HIS A 44 -17.84 -2.56 2.93
N ARG A 45 -16.99 -3.57 2.69
CA ARG A 45 -15.65 -3.39 2.11
C ARG A 45 -15.73 -3.34 0.59
N LEU A 46 -15.06 -2.35 0.02
CA LEU A 46 -14.87 -2.21 -1.42
C LEU A 46 -13.39 -2.08 -1.76
N TYR A 47 -13.03 -2.57 -2.93
CA TYR A 47 -11.69 -2.56 -3.49
C TYR A 47 -11.73 -1.93 -4.87
N SER A 48 -10.66 -1.24 -5.22
CA SER A 48 -10.47 -0.65 -6.54
C SER A 48 -9.68 -1.57 -7.46
N GLN A 49 -9.56 -1.24 -8.73
CA GLN A 49 -8.70 -1.99 -9.65
C GLN A 49 -7.22 -1.95 -9.20
N SER A 50 -6.76 -0.82 -8.66
CA SER A 50 -5.40 -0.70 -8.09
C SER A 50 -5.20 -1.60 -6.87
N ASP A 51 -6.24 -1.81 -6.04
CA ASP A 51 -6.15 -2.77 -4.93
C ASP A 51 -6.00 -4.21 -5.47
N ILE A 52 -6.72 -4.58 -6.54
CA ILE A 52 -6.59 -5.89 -7.19
C ILE A 52 -5.16 -6.11 -7.68
N LYS A 53 -4.61 -5.17 -8.46
CA LYS A 53 -3.23 -5.25 -8.98
C LYS A 53 -2.18 -5.36 -7.87
N ARG A 54 -2.36 -4.62 -6.77
CA ARG A 54 -1.49 -4.76 -5.59
C ARG A 54 -1.51 -6.18 -5.03
N ILE A 55 -2.70 -6.76 -4.89
CA ILE A 55 -2.84 -8.11 -4.34
C ILE A 55 -2.25 -9.15 -5.30
N GLU A 56 -2.36 -8.96 -6.61
CA GLU A 56 -1.69 -9.81 -7.61
C GLU A 56 -0.16 -9.77 -7.44
N CYS A 57 0.42 -8.57 -7.31
CA CYS A 57 1.85 -8.39 -7.02
C CYS A 57 2.26 -9.08 -5.71
N ILE A 58 1.50 -8.90 -4.62
CA ILE A 58 1.74 -9.60 -3.34
C ILE A 58 1.69 -11.11 -3.54
N ARG A 59 0.71 -11.63 -4.29
CA ARG A 59 0.54 -13.06 -4.54
C ARG A 59 1.70 -13.63 -5.35
N SER A 60 2.17 -12.93 -6.38
CA SER A 60 3.34 -13.36 -7.15
C SER A 60 4.60 -13.36 -6.29
N ALA A 61 4.79 -12.34 -5.45
CA ALA A 61 5.91 -12.30 -4.50
C ALA A 61 5.89 -13.50 -3.53
N ILE A 62 4.72 -13.89 -3.02
CA ILE A 62 4.57 -15.04 -2.11
C ILE A 62 4.74 -16.36 -2.86
N ASN A 63 4.02 -16.56 -3.97
CA ASN A 63 3.91 -17.86 -4.62
C ASN A 63 5.12 -18.19 -5.49
N ASP A 64 5.62 -17.19 -6.23
CA ASP A 64 6.64 -17.38 -7.25
C ASP A 64 8.02 -17.09 -6.66
N SER A 65 8.16 -15.97 -5.96
CA SER A 65 9.44 -15.53 -5.37
C SER A 65 9.67 -16.03 -3.94
N LYS A 66 8.70 -16.73 -3.35
CA LYS A 66 8.76 -17.29 -1.97
C LYS A 66 9.05 -16.25 -0.87
N ILE A 67 8.65 -14.99 -1.10
CA ILE A 67 8.81 -13.91 -0.14
C ILE A 67 7.70 -14.01 0.92
N SER A 68 8.09 -14.00 2.19
CA SER A 68 7.13 -14.01 3.29
C SER A 68 6.36 -12.68 3.40
N ILE A 69 5.22 -12.69 4.10
CA ILE A 69 4.46 -11.46 4.41
C ILE A 69 5.35 -10.44 5.12
N SER A 70 6.20 -10.88 6.05
CA SER A 70 7.17 -10.03 6.74
C SER A 70 8.16 -9.40 5.75
N GLY A 71 8.69 -10.21 4.82
CA GLY A 71 9.56 -9.71 3.75
C GLY A 71 8.89 -8.64 2.88
N ILE A 72 7.63 -8.84 2.49
CA ILE A 72 6.86 -7.86 1.71
C ILE A 72 6.66 -6.56 2.50
N LYS A 73 6.34 -6.64 3.80
CA LYS A 73 6.23 -5.46 4.68
C LYS A 73 7.54 -4.69 4.75
N THR A 74 8.67 -5.39 4.85
CA THR A 74 10.00 -4.77 4.84
C THR A 74 10.30 -4.13 3.49
N ILE A 75 9.93 -4.74 2.37
CA ILE A 75 10.10 -4.12 1.04
C ILE A 75 9.27 -2.83 0.95
N TYR A 76 8.01 -2.84 1.40
CA TYR A 76 7.19 -1.64 1.40
C TYR A 76 7.65 -0.55 2.37
N SER A 77 8.33 -0.90 3.48
CA SER A 77 8.88 0.09 4.40
C SER A 77 10.05 0.87 3.81
N MET A 78 10.72 0.33 2.77
CA MET A 78 11.79 1.03 2.05
C MET A 78 11.28 2.12 1.10
N MET A 79 9.97 2.23 0.87
CA MET A 79 9.43 3.31 0.05
C MET A 79 9.66 4.67 0.74
N PRO A 80 10.27 5.65 0.07
CA PRO A 80 10.60 6.92 0.70
C PRO A 80 9.38 7.84 0.78
N CYS A 81 8.47 7.52 1.70
CA CYS A 81 7.21 8.25 1.87
C CYS A 81 7.42 9.74 2.10
N TRP A 82 8.47 10.11 2.84
CA TRP A 82 8.85 11.49 3.12
C TRP A 82 9.16 12.29 1.86
N GLU A 83 9.68 11.65 0.82
CA GLU A 83 9.96 12.29 -0.46
C GLU A 83 8.66 12.46 -1.25
N ILE A 84 7.84 11.40 -1.30
CA ILE A 84 6.60 11.36 -2.08
C ILE A 84 5.59 12.41 -1.60
N ILE A 85 5.47 12.60 -0.27
CA ILE A 85 4.55 13.57 0.32
C ILE A 85 5.24 14.81 0.90
N SER A 86 6.54 14.99 0.62
CA SER A 86 7.34 16.15 1.04
C SER A 86 7.26 16.44 2.56
N CYS A 87 7.54 15.43 3.39
CA CYS A 87 7.59 15.60 4.84
C CYS A 87 8.77 16.48 5.26
N SER A 88 8.55 17.33 6.26
CA SER A 88 9.61 18.13 6.88
C SER A 88 10.65 17.26 7.60
N LYS A 89 11.82 17.84 7.89
CA LYS A 89 12.86 17.14 8.68
C LYS A 89 12.37 16.88 10.11
N GLU A 90 11.59 17.80 10.65
CA GLU A 90 11.01 17.78 11.99
C GLU A 90 9.89 16.74 12.15
N ASP A 91 9.14 16.48 11.08
CA ASP A 91 8.15 15.39 11.04
C ASP A 91 8.84 14.02 10.98
N ARG A 92 9.78 13.85 10.04
CA ARG A 92 10.39 12.54 9.80
C ARG A 92 11.32 12.11 10.94
N SER A 93 11.92 13.05 11.68
CA SER A 93 12.73 12.74 12.86
C SER A 93 11.93 12.08 14.00
N ARG A 94 10.59 12.20 13.98
CA ARG A 94 9.68 11.60 14.96
C ARG A 94 8.76 10.53 14.34
N CYS A 95 9.00 10.15 13.09
CA CYS A 95 8.13 9.23 12.37
C CYS A 95 8.65 7.79 12.47
N SER A 96 7.89 6.88 13.10
CA SER A 96 8.28 5.47 13.22
C SER A 96 8.45 4.77 11.86
N ALA A 97 7.66 5.15 10.85
CA ALA A 97 7.82 4.67 9.48
C ALA A 97 9.13 5.11 8.80
N TYR A 98 9.71 6.24 9.21
CA TYR A 98 10.99 6.73 8.70
C TYR A 98 12.17 6.08 9.44
N LEU A 99 12.01 5.88 10.75
CA LEU A 99 13.07 5.42 11.64
C LEU A 99 13.22 3.89 11.66
N THR A 100 12.22 3.14 11.20
CA THR A 100 12.19 1.67 11.29
C THR A 100 11.78 1.04 9.96
N HIS A 101 11.97 -0.28 9.85
CA HIS A 101 11.62 -1.05 8.65
C HIS A 101 10.53 -2.10 8.90
N SER A 102 9.83 -2.02 10.03
CA SER A 102 8.87 -3.04 10.50
C SER A 102 7.59 -3.12 9.67
N GLY A 103 7.29 -2.10 8.86
CA GLY A 103 6.15 -2.09 7.96
C GLY A 103 6.00 -0.80 7.17
N PRO A 104 5.08 -0.77 6.20
CA PRO A 104 4.83 0.42 5.39
C PRO A 104 4.34 1.60 6.23
N CYS A 105 4.51 2.81 5.70
CA CYS A 105 4.16 4.03 6.44
C CYS A 105 2.68 4.11 6.84
N TRP A 106 1.79 3.43 6.12
CA TRP A 106 0.37 3.40 6.44
C TRP A 106 0.00 2.43 7.57
N SER A 107 0.88 1.49 7.93
CA SER A 107 0.73 0.67 9.13
C SER A 107 1.49 1.25 10.33
N MET A 108 2.54 2.03 10.06
CA MET A 108 3.47 2.57 11.05
C MET A 108 3.34 4.10 11.19
N LYS A 109 2.12 4.65 11.14
CA LYS A 109 1.94 6.12 11.20
C LYS A 109 2.67 6.72 12.40
N GLY A 110 3.47 7.75 12.16
CA GLY A 110 4.16 8.48 13.23
C GLY A 110 3.18 9.33 14.03
N GLU A 111 3.19 9.18 15.36
CA GLU A 111 2.46 10.04 16.28
C GLU A 111 2.98 11.48 16.16
N ALA A 112 2.07 12.48 16.20
CA ALA A 112 2.40 13.90 16.05
C ALA A 112 3.18 14.28 14.76
N THR A 113 2.92 13.58 13.65
CA THR A 113 3.41 13.94 12.31
C THR A 113 2.28 14.40 11.39
N VAL A 114 2.61 15.01 10.25
CA VAL A 114 1.64 15.28 9.16
C VAL A 114 0.87 14.05 8.68
N CYS A 115 1.31 12.84 8.99
CA CYS A 115 0.66 11.57 8.64
C CYS A 115 -0.31 11.06 9.70
N ALA A 116 -0.31 11.61 10.92
CA ALA A 116 -1.11 11.11 12.04
C ALA A 116 -2.61 11.09 11.69
N SER A 117 -3.12 12.20 11.13
CA SER A 117 -4.53 12.36 10.76
C SER A 117 -4.85 12.07 9.28
N LYS A 118 -3.85 11.83 8.43
CA LYS A 118 -4.08 11.58 6.99
C LYS A 118 -4.82 10.27 6.75
N ASP A 119 -5.76 10.26 5.81
CA ASP A 119 -6.30 9.01 5.28
C ASP A 119 -5.26 8.36 4.35
N CYS A 120 -4.64 7.28 4.83
CA CYS A 120 -3.62 6.57 4.08
C CYS A 120 -4.15 5.93 2.80
N ARG A 121 -5.44 5.58 2.72
CA ARG A 121 -6.00 4.98 1.50
C ARG A 121 -5.95 5.96 0.33
N ASN A 122 -6.12 7.25 0.62
CA ASN A 122 -6.11 8.34 -0.35
C ASN A 122 -4.73 9.03 -0.47
N CYS A 123 -3.73 8.57 0.26
CA CYS A 123 -2.37 9.11 0.21
C CYS A 123 -1.63 8.62 -1.04
N SER A 124 -0.89 9.49 -1.73
CA SER A 124 -0.07 9.14 -2.90
C SER A 124 0.91 7.99 -2.66
N VAL A 125 1.43 7.84 -1.44
CA VAL A 125 2.32 6.72 -1.10
C VAL A 125 1.61 5.38 -1.29
N TYR A 126 0.36 5.28 -0.83
CA TYR A 126 -0.45 4.07 -1.01
C TYR A 126 -1.00 4.00 -2.43
N LYS A 127 -1.55 5.09 -2.97
CA LYS A 127 -2.30 5.09 -4.22
C LYS A 127 -1.42 4.86 -5.45
N ASP A 128 -0.25 5.49 -5.50
CA ASP A 128 0.55 5.59 -6.73
C ASP A 128 1.68 4.53 -6.77
N TYR A 129 2.18 4.10 -5.61
CA TYR A 129 3.30 3.15 -5.48
C TYR A 129 2.90 1.78 -4.95
N GLY A 130 1.64 1.41 -5.19
CA GLY A 130 1.07 0.16 -4.72
C GLY A 130 1.39 -1.07 -5.55
N GLU A 131 1.93 -0.90 -6.75
CA GLU A 131 2.21 -1.99 -7.68
C GLU A 131 3.71 -2.26 -7.71
N CYS A 132 4.11 -3.53 -7.87
CA CYS A 132 5.52 -3.93 -7.94
C CYS A 132 6.31 -3.10 -8.98
N GLU A 133 5.68 -2.85 -10.13
CA GLU A 133 6.27 -2.07 -11.21
C GLU A 133 6.43 -0.58 -10.86
N SER A 134 5.44 0.03 -10.18
CA SER A 134 5.53 1.45 -9.83
C SER A 134 6.61 1.73 -8.80
N ILE A 135 6.85 0.81 -7.86
CA ILE A 135 7.99 0.89 -6.92
C ILE A 135 9.32 0.81 -7.69
N LYS A 136 9.46 -0.16 -8.59
CA LYS A 136 10.68 -0.33 -9.38
C LYS A 136 10.96 0.88 -10.27
N ASN A 137 9.93 1.43 -10.89
CA ASN A 137 10.03 2.63 -11.74
C ASN A 137 10.38 3.87 -10.91
N PHE A 138 9.80 4.04 -9.72
CA PHE A 138 10.17 5.12 -8.81
C PHE A 138 11.66 5.09 -8.47
N ILE A 139 12.17 3.92 -8.06
CA ILE A 139 13.58 3.73 -7.72
C ILE A 139 14.46 4.03 -8.93
N ARG A 140 14.11 3.46 -10.11
CA ARG A 140 14.85 3.70 -11.34
C ARG A 140 14.93 5.19 -11.67
N ASN A 141 13.80 5.90 -11.65
CA ASN A 141 13.77 7.32 -12.00
C ASN A 141 14.59 8.17 -11.02
N LYS A 142 14.59 7.82 -9.73
CA LYS A 142 15.38 8.53 -8.71
C LYS A 142 16.88 8.23 -8.76
N LEU A 143 17.28 7.05 -9.19
CA LEU A 143 18.69 6.66 -9.31
C LEU A 143 19.30 7.06 -10.65
N MET A 144 18.54 6.96 -11.73
CA MET A 144 19.01 7.26 -13.11
C MET A 144 18.84 8.72 -13.51
N GLY A 145 18.01 9.50 -12.80
CA GLY A 145 17.82 10.94 -13.04
C GLY A 145 18.85 11.84 -12.35
N ARG A 146 20.05 11.34 -12.06
CA ARG A 146 21.20 12.11 -11.55
C ARG A 146 22.32 12.17 -12.58
N GLU A 147 21.98 12.57 -13.79
CA GLU A 147 22.91 13.04 -14.81
C GLU A 147 22.57 14.49 -15.17
#